data_AF-A0A8T4YRK3-F1
#
_entry.id   AF-A0A8T4YRK3-F1
#
_cell.length_a   1.000
_cell.length_b   1.000
_cell.length_c   1.000
_cell.angle_alpha   90.00
_cell.angle_beta   90.00
_cell.angle_gamma   90.00
#
_symmetry.space_group_name_H-M   'P 1'
#
loop_
_entity.id
_entity.type
_entity.pdbx_description
1 polymer ?
#
loop_
_entity_poly.entity_id
_entity_poly.type
_entity_poly.pdbx_seq_one_letter_code
_entity_poly.pdbx_strand_id
1 'polypeptide(L)'
;VNALKEHLLPLATVVTPNKFEAERLSGIKIKSLGEAEAAAEKISKMGPEAVVVKGGHMEGVEVTDILYYKGRFWRFTSLRLDAKTTHGTGCSFSAAIAAELAKKLDAPEAVENAKNFVTLSIKFGLKIGKGYGPVNPMAYLYREASKYQVLLNLEEAKNLLEKHPEVAEFVPEVGMNVAMAAMYAESVDDVAAIDGRIVRTLSGVRASGNLRFGCSRHLAKYLVEVVRHDEDRRAAINLRFSEETLKI
;
A
#
# COMPACT_ATOMS: atom_id res chain seq x y z
N VAL A 1 23.79 16.45 -21.11
CA VAL A 1 22.31 16.48 -21.21
C VAL A 1 21.85 16.47 -22.66
N ASN A 2 22.60 17.04 -23.61
CA ASN A 2 22.22 17.08 -25.03
C ASN A 2 21.92 15.69 -25.61
N ALA A 3 22.79 14.70 -25.40
CA ALA A 3 22.53 13.32 -25.86
C ALA A 3 21.19 12.73 -25.35
N LEU A 4 20.82 12.96 -24.09
CA LEU A 4 19.52 12.54 -23.55
C LEU A 4 18.36 13.25 -24.26
N LYS A 5 18.48 14.56 -24.45
CA LYS A 5 17.45 15.39 -25.11
C LYS A 5 17.28 15.08 -26.60
N GLU A 6 18.38 14.79 -27.29
CA GLU A 6 18.42 14.63 -28.74
C GLU A 6 18.18 13.18 -29.19
N HIS A 7 18.56 12.19 -28.37
CA HIS A 7 18.51 10.78 -28.78
C HIS A 7 17.54 9.91 -27.98
N LEU A 8 17.22 10.25 -26.72
CA LEU A 8 16.40 9.39 -25.86
C LEU A 8 15.00 9.95 -25.61
N LEU A 9 14.88 11.23 -25.25
CA LEU A 9 13.57 11.85 -25.00
C LEU A 9 12.61 11.74 -26.20
N PRO A 10 13.04 11.92 -27.46
CA PRO A 10 12.16 11.79 -28.62
C PRO A 10 11.59 10.38 -28.83
N LEU A 11 12.17 9.36 -28.21
CA LEU A 11 11.76 7.95 -28.32
C LEU A 11 11.00 7.46 -27.09
N ALA A 12 10.87 8.28 -26.05
CA ALA A 12 10.33 7.86 -24.77
C ALA A 12 8.79 7.91 -24.75
N THR A 13 8.14 6.79 -24.45
CA THR A 13 6.70 6.79 -24.12
C THR A 13 6.44 7.56 -22.82
N VAL A 14 7.26 7.33 -21.79
CA VAL A 14 7.19 8.06 -20.52
C VAL A 14 8.59 8.45 -20.07
N VAL A 15 8.75 9.70 -19.62
CA VAL A 15 9.94 10.16 -18.90
C VAL A 15 9.57 10.55 -17.47
N THR A 16 10.38 10.15 -16.48
CA THR A 16 10.06 10.34 -15.05
C THR A 16 11.10 11.17 -14.29
N PRO A 17 11.40 12.42 -14.70
CA PRO A 17 12.41 13.23 -14.02
C PRO A 17 12.02 13.53 -12.58
N ASN A 18 12.99 13.50 -11.66
CA ASN A 18 12.83 14.14 -10.36
C ASN A 18 12.88 15.68 -10.50
N LYS A 19 12.59 16.41 -9.41
CA LYS A 19 12.70 17.88 -9.36
C LYS A 19 13.97 18.43 -10.04
N PHE A 20 15.15 18.01 -9.62
CA PHE A 20 16.42 18.55 -10.13
C PHE A 20 16.68 18.19 -11.60
N GLU A 21 16.29 16.99 -12.01
CA GLU A 21 16.35 16.54 -13.41
C GLU A 21 15.40 17.37 -14.28
N ALA A 22 14.17 17.61 -13.81
CA ALA A 22 13.17 18.40 -14.50
C ALA A 22 13.63 19.86 -14.63
N GLU A 23 14.23 20.45 -13.59
CA GLU A 23 14.84 21.79 -13.67
C GLU A 23 15.93 21.85 -14.74
N ARG A 24 16.78 20.81 -14.82
CA ARG A 24 17.87 20.75 -15.79
C ARG A 24 17.40 20.52 -17.22
N LEU A 25 16.32 19.76 -17.40
CA LEU A 25 15.73 19.51 -18.71
C LEU A 25 14.99 20.76 -19.21
N SER A 26 14.06 21.27 -18.42
CA SER A 26 13.19 22.41 -18.78
C SER A 26 13.91 23.77 -18.71
N GLY A 27 14.92 23.92 -17.87
CA GLY A 27 15.51 25.22 -17.52
C GLY A 27 14.62 26.08 -16.62
N ILE A 28 13.52 25.54 -16.09
CA ILE A 28 12.61 26.21 -15.15
C ILE A 28 13.02 25.81 -13.73
N LYS A 29 13.12 26.77 -12.80
CA LYS A 29 13.29 26.46 -11.38
C LYS A 29 11.95 26.08 -10.78
N ILE A 30 11.91 24.98 -10.01
CA ILE A 30 10.69 24.40 -9.48
C ILE A 30 10.63 24.67 -7.98
N LYS A 31 9.79 25.61 -7.57
CA LYS A 31 9.49 25.96 -6.17
C LYS A 31 8.02 25.73 -5.83
N SER A 32 7.18 25.50 -6.83
CA SER A 32 5.73 25.33 -6.71
C SER A 32 5.20 24.26 -7.67
N LEU A 33 3.96 23.81 -7.43
CA LEU A 33 3.27 22.87 -8.34
C LEU A 33 3.03 23.46 -9.73
N GLY A 34 2.73 24.75 -9.83
CA GLY A 34 2.53 25.41 -11.13
C GLY A 34 3.82 25.45 -11.97
N GLU A 35 4.98 25.65 -11.33
CA GLU A 35 6.27 25.55 -12.03
C GLU A 35 6.62 24.11 -12.41
N ALA A 36 6.21 23.12 -11.62
CA ALA A 36 6.35 21.71 -11.97
C ALA A 36 5.49 21.33 -13.19
N GLU A 37 4.25 21.84 -13.26
CA GLU A 37 3.37 21.70 -14.43
C GLU A 37 3.98 22.36 -15.67
N ALA A 38 4.48 23.60 -15.55
CA ALA A 38 5.16 24.29 -16.65
C ALA A 38 6.43 23.55 -17.10
N ALA A 39 7.20 22.97 -16.16
CA ALA A 39 8.35 22.15 -16.49
C ALA A 39 7.95 20.86 -17.23
N ALA A 40 6.89 20.18 -16.80
CA ALA A 40 6.38 18.98 -17.46
C ALA A 40 5.93 19.26 -18.90
N GLU A 41 5.17 20.34 -19.11
CA GLU A 41 4.74 20.77 -20.45
C GLU A 41 5.93 21.19 -21.33
N LYS A 42 6.95 21.84 -20.77
CA LYS A 42 8.15 22.19 -21.55
C LYS A 42 8.96 20.96 -21.95
N ILE A 43 9.01 19.93 -21.10
CA ILE A 43 9.73 18.68 -21.39
C ILE A 43 8.98 17.84 -22.44
N SER A 44 7.65 17.86 -22.46
CA SER A 44 6.88 17.09 -23.46
C SER A 44 7.13 17.59 -24.89
N LYS A 45 7.43 18.88 -25.06
CA LYS A 45 7.86 19.48 -26.34
C LYS A 45 9.20 18.92 -26.85
N MET A 46 9.93 18.14 -26.05
CA MET A 46 11.16 17.44 -26.47
C MET A 46 10.88 16.05 -27.05
N GLY A 47 9.61 15.62 -27.10
CA GLY A 47 9.18 14.39 -27.78
C GLY A 47 8.54 13.29 -26.92
N PRO A 48 8.73 13.18 -25.59
CA PRO A 48 8.06 12.14 -24.82
C PRO A 48 6.54 12.25 -24.89
N GLU A 49 5.83 11.12 -24.99
CA GLU A 49 4.35 11.13 -24.99
C GLU A 49 3.79 11.57 -23.63
N ALA A 50 4.43 11.13 -22.55
CA ALA A 50 4.08 11.45 -21.17
C ALA A 50 5.30 11.90 -20.36
N VAL A 51 5.11 12.87 -19.47
CA VAL A 51 6.14 13.42 -18.58
C VAL A 51 5.66 13.37 -17.13
N VAL A 52 6.39 12.67 -16.26
CA VAL A 52 6.12 12.60 -14.82
C VAL A 52 7.19 13.36 -14.04
N VAL A 53 6.87 14.55 -13.54
CA VAL A 53 7.75 15.32 -12.65
C VAL A 53 7.51 14.89 -11.22
N LYS A 54 8.50 14.21 -10.61
CA LYS A 54 8.36 13.65 -9.26
C LYS A 54 8.61 14.70 -8.18
N GLY A 55 7.70 14.77 -7.22
CA GLY A 55 7.68 15.75 -6.13
C GLY A 55 8.43 15.36 -4.86
N GLY A 56 9.07 14.18 -4.80
CA GLY A 56 9.76 13.70 -3.59
C GLY A 56 10.78 14.66 -2.94
N HIS A 57 11.24 15.67 -3.70
CA HIS A 57 12.20 16.70 -3.27
C HIS A 57 11.56 18.09 -3.04
N MET A 58 10.23 18.19 -3.01
CA MET A 58 9.49 19.40 -2.65
C MET A 58 9.16 19.39 -1.16
N GLU A 59 9.19 20.54 -0.49
CA GLU A 59 8.86 20.63 0.95
C GLU A 59 7.37 20.42 1.21
N GLY A 60 7.03 19.97 2.41
CA GLY A 60 5.65 19.79 2.85
C GLY A 60 5.34 18.38 3.38
N VAL A 61 4.15 18.27 3.98
CA VAL A 61 3.60 17.02 4.53
C VAL A 61 3.14 16.07 3.42
N GLU A 62 2.88 16.61 2.23
CA GLU A 62 2.44 15.86 1.06
C GLU A 62 3.51 15.85 -0.03
N VAL A 63 3.50 14.80 -0.85
CA VAL A 63 4.35 14.61 -2.01
C VAL A 63 3.45 14.42 -3.22
N THR A 64 3.45 15.41 -4.12
CA THR A 64 2.66 15.38 -5.35
C THR A 64 3.57 15.15 -6.55
N ASP A 65 3.32 14.07 -7.29
CA ASP A 65 3.91 13.85 -8.60
C ASP A 65 2.95 14.40 -9.68
N ILE A 66 3.50 15.08 -10.69
CA ILE A 66 2.72 15.69 -11.78
C ILE A 66 2.94 14.88 -13.04
N LEU A 67 1.86 14.42 -13.67
CA LEU A 67 1.88 13.82 -15.01
C LEU A 67 1.31 14.82 -16.02
N TYR A 68 2.03 15.07 -17.10
CA TYR A 68 1.51 15.70 -18.30
C TYR A 68 1.42 14.66 -19.42
N TYR A 69 0.22 14.48 -19.98
CA TYR A 69 -0.06 13.50 -21.04
C TYR A 69 -1.23 13.97 -21.90
N LYS A 70 -1.09 13.92 -23.23
CA LYS A 70 -2.15 14.31 -24.18
C LYS A 70 -2.80 15.68 -23.88
N GLY A 71 -1.99 16.67 -23.51
CA GLY A 71 -2.47 18.03 -23.25
C GLY A 71 -3.18 18.25 -21.91
N ARG A 72 -3.17 17.26 -21.01
CA ARG A 72 -3.82 17.33 -19.69
C ARG A 72 -2.82 17.08 -18.57
N PHE A 73 -3.17 17.52 -17.37
CA PHE A 73 -2.40 17.31 -16.16
C PHE A 73 -3.13 16.37 -15.20
N TRP A 74 -2.38 15.48 -14.56
CA TRP A 74 -2.83 14.67 -13.43
C TRP A 74 -1.88 14.89 -12.26
N ARG A 75 -2.43 14.83 -11.04
CA ARG A 75 -1.68 15.04 -9.80
C ARG A 75 -1.87 13.80 -8.93
N PHE A 76 -0.76 13.19 -8.53
CA PHE A 76 -0.74 12.01 -7.67
C PHE A 76 -0.13 12.39 -6.32
N THR A 77 -1.00 12.63 -5.34
CA THR A 77 -0.61 13.11 -4.00
C THR A 77 -0.61 11.96 -3.01
N SER A 78 0.46 11.86 -2.23
CA SER A 78 0.57 10.95 -1.09
C SER A 78 1.17 11.70 0.11
N LEU A 79 0.97 11.17 1.32
CA LEU A 79 1.71 11.67 2.48
C LEU A 79 3.20 11.42 2.31
N ARG A 80 4.02 12.36 2.80
CA ARG A 80 5.46 12.19 2.90
C ARG A 80 5.75 11.12 3.94
N LEU A 81 6.48 10.10 3.53
CA LEU A 81 6.94 9.05 4.43
C LEU A 81 8.27 9.47 5.06
N ASP A 82 8.34 9.46 6.40
CA ASP A 82 9.59 9.57 7.13
C ASP A 82 10.29 8.19 7.15
N ALA A 83 10.89 7.84 6.01
CA ALA A 83 11.53 6.55 5.80
C ALA A 83 12.99 6.72 5.37
N LYS A 84 13.88 5.93 5.97
CA LYS A 84 15.30 5.83 5.58
C LYS A 84 15.55 4.77 4.50
N THR A 85 14.50 4.22 3.92
CA THR A 85 14.53 3.14 2.92
C THR A 85 14.13 3.65 1.54
N THR A 86 14.93 4.58 1.01
CA THR A 86 14.62 5.31 -0.25
C THR A 86 15.54 4.94 -1.40
N HIS A 87 16.52 4.06 -1.18
CA HIS A 87 17.40 3.62 -2.26
C HIS A 87 16.59 2.78 -3.26
N GLY A 88 16.69 3.14 -4.55
CA GLY A 88 15.96 2.46 -5.63
C GLY A 88 14.53 2.93 -5.84
N THR A 89 14.04 3.96 -5.14
CA THR A 89 12.69 4.55 -5.36
C THR A 89 12.47 4.93 -6.82
N GLY A 90 13.40 5.68 -7.42
CA GLY A 90 13.27 6.15 -8.80
C GLY A 90 13.24 5.00 -9.82
N CYS A 91 14.12 4.01 -9.65
CA CYS A 91 14.21 2.85 -10.53
C CYS A 91 12.97 1.96 -10.41
N SER A 92 12.50 1.72 -9.18
CA SER A 92 11.31 0.91 -8.92
C SER A 92 10.05 1.57 -9.48
N PHE A 93 9.93 2.90 -9.36
CA PHE A 93 8.83 3.67 -9.92
C PHE A 93 8.79 3.58 -11.46
N SER A 94 9.91 3.83 -12.14
CA SER A 94 9.95 3.72 -13.61
C SER A 94 9.75 2.29 -14.11
N ALA A 95 10.28 1.29 -13.39
CA ALA A 95 10.07 -0.12 -13.71
C ALA A 95 8.59 -0.53 -13.54
N ALA A 96 7.92 -0.05 -12.49
CA ALA A 96 6.50 -0.29 -12.28
C ALA A 96 5.65 0.33 -13.39
N ILE A 97 5.93 1.58 -13.80
CA ILE A 97 5.24 2.21 -14.95
C ILE A 97 5.42 1.37 -16.21
N ALA A 98 6.65 0.95 -16.52
CA ALA A 98 6.91 0.12 -17.68
C ALA A 98 6.13 -1.21 -17.65
N ALA A 99 6.04 -1.86 -16.48
CA ALA A 99 5.27 -3.08 -16.30
C ALA A 99 3.76 -2.87 -16.47
N GLU A 100 3.21 -1.78 -15.94
CA GLU A 100 1.79 -1.45 -16.07
C GLU A 100 1.41 -1.09 -17.52
N LEU A 101 2.28 -0.35 -18.23
CA LEU A 101 2.10 -0.11 -19.67
C LEU A 101 2.17 -1.40 -20.48
N ALA A 102 3.03 -2.35 -20.11
CA ALA A 102 3.09 -3.67 -20.75
C ALA A 102 1.81 -4.50 -20.52
N LYS A 103 1.07 -4.22 -19.44
CA LYS A 103 -0.29 -4.75 -19.21
C LYS A 103 -1.38 -4.03 -20.02
N LYS A 104 -1.00 -3.09 -20.88
CA LYS A 104 -1.87 -2.28 -21.76
C LYS A 104 -2.71 -1.24 -21.01
N LEU A 105 -2.28 -0.83 -19.82
CA LEU A 105 -2.86 0.34 -19.15
C LEU A 105 -2.39 1.63 -19.81
N ASP A 106 -3.17 2.70 -19.65
CA ASP A 106 -2.75 4.01 -20.11
C ASP A 106 -1.78 4.69 -19.14
N ALA A 107 -1.16 5.80 -19.56
CA ALA A 107 -0.13 6.45 -18.74
C ALA A 107 -0.65 6.95 -17.38
N PRO A 108 -1.83 7.60 -17.25
CA PRO A 108 -2.41 7.94 -15.96
C PRO A 108 -2.57 6.74 -15.02
N GLU A 109 -3.20 5.65 -15.47
CA GLU A 109 -3.41 4.45 -14.65
C GLU A 109 -2.08 3.79 -14.27
N ALA A 110 -1.15 3.67 -15.22
CA ALA A 110 0.16 3.10 -14.98
C ALA A 110 0.97 3.91 -13.94
N VAL A 111 0.89 5.23 -13.97
CA VAL A 111 1.56 6.12 -13.01
C VAL A 111 0.91 6.04 -11.64
N GLU A 112 -0.42 5.96 -11.56
CA GLU A 112 -1.14 5.78 -10.30
C GLU A 112 -0.76 4.45 -9.63
N ASN A 113 -0.79 3.35 -10.39
CA ASN A 113 -0.40 2.02 -9.90
C ASN A 113 1.06 2.01 -9.44
N ALA A 114 1.97 2.61 -10.22
CA ALA A 114 3.37 2.72 -9.85
C ALA A 114 3.59 3.58 -8.59
N LYS A 115 2.80 4.65 -8.40
CA LYS A 115 2.83 5.49 -7.21
C LYS A 115 2.40 4.70 -5.96
N ASN A 116 1.32 3.95 -6.06
CA ASN A 116 0.83 3.09 -4.99
C ASN A 116 1.87 2.00 -4.65
N PHE A 117 2.41 1.34 -5.68
CA PHE A 117 3.47 0.34 -5.55
C PHE A 117 4.72 0.87 -4.85
N VAL A 118 5.24 2.02 -5.29
CA VAL A 118 6.49 2.57 -4.72
C VAL A 118 6.27 3.13 -3.32
N THR A 119 5.10 3.73 -3.04
CA THR A 119 4.75 4.22 -1.70
C THR A 119 4.78 3.06 -0.69
N LEU A 120 4.17 1.94 -1.05
CA LEU A 120 4.19 0.73 -0.23
C LEU A 120 5.61 0.18 -0.08
N SER A 121 6.37 0.15 -1.18
CA SER A 121 7.75 -0.34 -1.20
C SER A 121 8.69 0.49 -0.32
N ILE A 122 8.49 1.81 -0.25
CA ILE A 122 9.25 2.69 0.64
C ILE A 122 8.86 2.41 2.10
N LYS A 123 7.55 2.36 2.38
CA LYS A 123 7.02 2.20 3.74
C LYS A 123 7.48 0.91 4.41
N PHE A 124 7.47 -0.19 3.66
CA PHE A 124 7.94 -1.50 4.13
C PHE A 124 9.31 -1.87 3.58
N GLY A 125 10.14 -0.85 3.33
CA GLY A 125 11.51 -1.01 2.86
C GLY A 125 12.39 -1.75 3.85
N LEU A 126 13.51 -2.28 3.35
CA LEU A 126 14.35 -3.19 4.13
C LEU A 126 15.42 -2.40 4.89
N LYS A 127 15.44 -2.54 6.22
CA LYS A 127 16.43 -1.90 7.11
C LYS A 127 17.77 -2.65 7.08
N ILE A 128 18.39 -2.71 5.91
CA ILE A 128 19.65 -3.42 5.67
C ILE A 128 20.81 -2.43 5.60
N GLY A 129 21.90 -2.74 6.30
CA GLY A 129 23.10 -1.91 6.36
C GLY A 129 22.96 -0.72 7.34
N LYS A 130 23.94 0.19 7.30
CA LYS A 130 24.04 1.36 8.22
C LYS A 130 23.60 2.68 7.58
N GLY A 131 23.29 2.69 6.28
CA GLY A 131 22.92 3.88 5.51
C GLY A 131 21.43 3.91 5.15
N TYR A 132 21.12 4.46 3.97
CA TYR A 132 19.76 4.37 3.42
C TYR A 132 19.52 2.96 2.88
N GLY A 133 18.51 2.29 3.42
CA GLY A 133 18.11 0.96 2.97
C GLY A 133 17.41 0.98 1.60
N PRO A 134 17.31 -0.17 0.92
CA PRO A 134 16.52 -0.27 -0.29
C PRO A 134 15.02 -0.23 0.03
N VAL A 135 14.24 0.23 -0.95
CA VAL A 135 12.79 -0.06 -0.99
C VAL A 135 12.56 -1.58 -1.02
N ASN A 136 11.34 -2.02 -0.72
CA ASN A 136 10.91 -3.42 -0.81
C ASN A 136 9.90 -3.60 -1.94
N PRO A 137 10.35 -3.92 -3.18
CA PRO A 137 9.46 -4.17 -4.32
C PRO A 137 8.49 -5.35 -4.09
N MET A 138 8.81 -6.26 -3.17
CA MET A 138 7.99 -7.43 -2.87
C MET A 138 6.81 -7.11 -1.96
N ALA A 139 6.79 -5.94 -1.31
CA ALA A 139 5.76 -5.58 -0.34
C ALA A 139 4.34 -5.68 -0.93
N TYR A 140 4.16 -5.18 -2.16
CA TYR A 140 2.88 -5.26 -2.85
C TYR A 140 2.46 -6.71 -3.13
N LEU A 141 3.36 -7.50 -3.71
CA LEU A 141 3.09 -8.89 -4.05
C LEU A 141 2.74 -9.71 -2.81
N TYR A 142 3.52 -9.59 -1.74
CA TYR A 142 3.29 -10.33 -0.51
C TYR A 142 2.01 -9.90 0.20
N ARG A 143 1.67 -8.60 0.20
CA ARG A 143 0.38 -8.14 0.71
C ARG A 143 -0.76 -8.83 -0.04
N GLU A 144 -0.79 -8.75 -1.36
CA GLU A 144 -1.87 -9.34 -2.16
C GLU A 144 -1.93 -10.87 -2.03
N ALA A 145 -0.78 -11.55 -2.11
CA ALA A 145 -0.72 -13.00 -1.96
C ALA A 145 -1.19 -13.47 -0.57
N SER A 146 -0.88 -12.70 0.48
CA SER A 146 -1.28 -13.05 1.84
C SER A 146 -2.78 -12.98 2.08
N LYS A 147 -3.54 -12.20 1.28
CA LYS A 147 -4.99 -12.05 1.46
C LYS A 147 -5.74 -13.38 1.33
N TYR A 148 -5.34 -14.20 0.35
CA TYR A 148 -5.94 -15.52 0.17
C TYR A 148 -5.59 -16.46 1.34
N GLN A 149 -4.32 -16.46 1.78
CA GLN A 149 -3.88 -17.26 2.92
C GLN A 149 -4.61 -16.86 4.22
N VAL A 150 -4.86 -15.57 4.41
CA VAL A 150 -5.63 -15.04 5.55
C VAL A 150 -7.04 -15.64 5.57
N LEU A 151 -7.74 -15.69 4.44
CA LEU A 151 -9.08 -16.28 4.38
C LEU A 151 -9.06 -17.78 4.68
N LEU A 152 -8.07 -18.51 4.16
CA LEU A 152 -7.91 -19.95 4.47
C LEU A 152 -7.68 -20.18 5.97
N ASN A 153 -6.77 -19.43 6.58
CA ASN A 153 -6.46 -19.56 8.00
C ASN A 153 -7.67 -19.22 8.87
N LEU A 154 -8.45 -18.20 8.50
CA LEU A 154 -9.66 -17.84 9.23
C LEU A 154 -10.78 -18.88 9.07
N GLU A 155 -10.88 -19.53 7.90
CA GLU A 155 -11.85 -20.61 7.70
C GLU A 155 -11.48 -21.83 8.54
N GLU A 156 -10.18 -22.16 8.62
CA GLU A 156 -9.68 -23.20 9.52
C GLU A 156 -9.96 -22.84 11.00
N ALA A 157 -9.65 -21.62 11.43
CA ALA A 157 -9.92 -21.15 12.78
C ALA A 157 -11.42 -21.18 13.11
N LYS A 158 -12.27 -20.72 12.21
CA LYS A 158 -13.74 -20.79 12.36
C LYS A 158 -14.18 -22.25 12.53
N ASN A 159 -13.73 -23.15 11.67
CA ASN A 159 -14.09 -24.57 11.74
C ASN A 159 -13.57 -25.24 13.01
N LEU A 160 -12.40 -24.83 13.51
CA LEU A 160 -11.87 -25.31 14.78
C LEU A 160 -12.76 -24.86 15.94
N LEU A 161 -13.15 -23.58 15.99
CA LEU A 161 -14.03 -23.04 17.04
C LEU A 161 -15.40 -23.72 17.03
N GLU A 162 -16.02 -23.91 15.86
CA GLU A 162 -17.35 -24.55 15.75
C GLU A 162 -17.35 -26.04 16.13
N LYS A 163 -16.20 -26.73 16.05
CA LYS A 163 -16.06 -28.13 16.44
C LYS A 163 -15.94 -28.35 17.95
N HIS A 164 -15.73 -27.30 18.74
CA HIS A 164 -15.43 -27.36 20.16
C HIS A 164 -16.51 -26.60 20.96
N PRO A 165 -17.58 -27.29 21.40
CA PRO A 165 -18.70 -26.63 22.09
C PRO A 165 -18.32 -25.86 23.35
N GLU A 166 -17.25 -26.27 24.05
CA GLU A 166 -16.69 -25.61 25.23
C GLU A 166 -16.25 -24.16 24.96
N VAL A 167 -15.96 -23.82 23.69
CA VAL A 167 -15.63 -22.44 23.28
C VAL A 167 -16.77 -21.47 23.62
N ALA A 168 -18.01 -21.97 23.72
CA ALA A 168 -19.17 -21.18 24.09
C ALA A 168 -18.97 -20.39 25.38
N GLU A 169 -18.22 -20.91 26.36
CA GLU A 169 -17.94 -20.26 27.65
C GLU A 169 -17.15 -18.96 27.49
N PHE A 170 -16.28 -18.90 26.47
CA PHE A 170 -15.45 -17.74 26.15
C PHE A 170 -16.12 -16.72 25.23
N VAL A 171 -17.36 -16.95 24.79
CA VAL A 171 -18.09 -16.00 23.93
C VAL A 171 -18.61 -14.82 24.78
N PRO A 172 -18.22 -13.56 24.48
CA PRO A 172 -18.82 -12.38 25.13
C PRO A 172 -20.30 -12.20 24.80
N GLU A 173 -21.04 -11.43 25.60
CA GLU A 173 -22.44 -11.06 25.31
C GLU A 173 -22.61 -10.40 23.94
N VAL A 174 -21.63 -9.56 23.56
CA VAL A 174 -21.60 -8.89 22.25
C VAL A 174 -21.16 -9.80 21.10
N GLY A 175 -20.87 -11.09 21.36
CA GLY A 175 -20.36 -12.05 20.38
C GLY A 175 -18.85 -12.02 20.19
N MET A 176 -18.30 -13.18 19.82
CA MET A 176 -16.88 -13.40 19.54
C MET A 176 -16.58 -13.11 18.06
N ASN A 177 -15.36 -12.71 17.73
CA ASN A 177 -14.89 -12.68 16.36
C ASN A 177 -13.40 -13.02 16.33
N VAL A 178 -12.97 -13.64 15.25
CA VAL A 178 -11.57 -13.92 14.93
C VAL A 178 -11.22 -13.11 13.69
N ALA A 179 -10.13 -12.35 13.77
CA ALA A 179 -9.65 -11.51 12.70
C ALA A 179 -8.18 -11.79 12.41
N MET A 180 -7.81 -11.63 11.15
CA MET A 180 -6.42 -11.77 10.72
C MET A 180 -6.08 -10.71 9.67
N ALA A 181 -4.93 -10.07 9.86
CA ALA A 181 -4.39 -9.05 8.98
C ALA A 181 -3.55 -9.68 7.86
N ALA A 182 -3.72 -9.15 6.64
CA ALA A 182 -2.79 -9.38 5.55
C ALA A 182 -1.38 -8.91 5.93
N MET A 183 -0.37 -9.46 5.27
CA MET A 183 0.99 -8.94 5.39
C MET A 183 1.02 -7.45 5.03
N TYR A 184 1.82 -6.70 5.78
CA TYR A 184 1.96 -5.27 5.61
C TYR A 184 0.65 -4.48 5.80
N ALA A 185 -0.38 -4.98 6.49
CA ALA A 185 -1.66 -4.27 6.66
C ALA A 185 -1.50 -2.80 7.12
N GLU A 186 -2.24 -1.89 6.48
CA GLU A 186 -2.23 -0.44 6.80
C GLU A 186 -3.57 0.07 7.32
N SER A 187 -4.64 -0.61 6.93
CA SER A 187 -6.01 -0.18 7.13
C SER A 187 -6.90 -1.34 7.57
N VAL A 188 -8.10 -1.02 8.02
CA VAL A 188 -9.12 -2.03 8.35
C VAL A 188 -9.51 -2.88 7.14
N ASP A 189 -9.31 -2.38 5.92
CA ASP A 189 -9.61 -3.10 4.69
C ASP A 189 -8.55 -4.18 4.39
N ASP A 190 -7.39 -4.13 5.05
CA ASP A 190 -6.36 -5.17 4.99
C ASP A 190 -6.57 -6.27 6.04
N VAL A 191 -7.65 -6.20 6.82
CA VAL A 191 -8.01 -7.19 7.84
C VAL A 191 -9.26 -7.93 7.42
N ALA A 192 -9.21 -9.26 7.48
CA ALA A 192 -10.38 -10.10 7.32
C ALA A 192 -10.88 -10.61 8.67
N ALA A 193 -12.19 -10.79 8.76
CA ALA A 193 -12.86 -11.40 9.90
C ALA A 193 -14.17 -12.06 9.43
N ILE A 194 -14.96 -12.58 10.36
CA ILE A 194 -16.32 -13.04 10.08
C ILE A 194 -17.23 -11.81 9.95
N ASP A 195 -17.97 -11.72 8.85
CA ASP A 195 -19.03 -10.74 8.64
C ASP A 195 -20.22 -11.07 9.55
N GLY A 196 -20.35 -10.30 10.62
CA GLY A 196 -21.11 -10.70 11.79
C GLY A 196 -20.17 -11.14 12.90
N ARG A 197 -20.59 -12.14 13.68
CA ARG A 197 -19.84 -12.65 14.83
C ARG A 197 -20.07 -14.14 14.97
N ILE A 198 -19.23 -14.76 15.77
CA ILE A 198 -19.47 -16.07 16.34
C ILE A 198 -20.38 -15.87 17.54
N VAL A 199 -21.53 -16.55 17.52
CA VAL A 199 -22.56 -16.48 18.56
C VAL A 199 -22.69 -17.81 19.27
N ARG A 200 -23.15 -17.75 20.52
CA ARG A 200 -23.48 -18.94 21.30
C ARG A 200 -24.78 -19.56 20.78
N THR A 201 -24.80 -20.88 20.70
CA THR A 201 -25.95 -21.72 20.34
C THR A 201 -26.15 -22.81 21.38
N LEU A 202 -27.23 -23.59 21.28
CA LEU A 202 -27.46 -24.72 22.18
C LEU A 202 -26.39 -25.83 22.03
N SER A 203 -25.71 -25.91 20.89
CA SER A 203 -24.74 -26.95 20.56
C SER A 203 -23.28 -26.45 20.57
N GLY A 204 -23.01 -25.26 21.12
CA GLY A 204 -21.68 -24.65 21.11
C GLY A 204 -21.70 -23.27 20.46
N VAL A 205 -20.85 -23.06 19.45
CA VAL A 205 -20.73 -21.77 18.75
C VAL A 205 -20.95 -21.89 17.26
N ARG A 206 -21.41 -20.81 16.62
CA ARG A 206 -21.60 -20.75 15.17
C ARG A 206 -21.27 -19.37 14.63
N ALA A 207 -20.60 -19.29 13.48
CA ALA A 207 -20.41 -18.06 12.74
C ALA A 207 -21.73 -17.62 12.06
N SER A 208 -22.12 -16.37 12.28
CA SER A 208 -23.35 -15.80 11.70
C SER A 208 -23.23 -15.39 10.23
N GLY A 209 -22.03 -15.45 9.64
CA GLY A 209 -21.81 -15.04 8.26
C GLY A 209 -20.46 -15.49 7.69
N ASN A 210 -20.12 -14.95 6.52
CA ASN A 210 -18.95 -15.33 5.74
C ASN A 210 -17.70 -14.54 6.12
N LEU A 211 -16.53 -15.07 5.77
CA LEU A 211 -15.27 -14.36 5.90
C LEU A 211 -15.14 -13.30 4.81
N ARG A 212 -14.73 -12.08 5.19
CA ARG A 212 -14.38 -11.04 4.23
C ARG A 212 -13.41 -10.02 4.82
N PHE A 213 -12.72 -9.32 3.93
CA PHE A 213 -11.92 -8.14 4.28
C PHE A 213 -12.80 -6.93 4.61
N GLY A 214 -12.29 -6.03 5.45
CA GLY A 214 -12.97 -4.77 5.80
C GLY A 214 -14.20 -4.94 6.69
N CYS A 215 -14.40 -6.11 7.31
CA CYS A 215 -15.45 -6.33 8.30
C CYS A 215 -14.88 -6.28 9.74
N SER A 216 -15.76 -6.17 10.74
CA SER A 216 -15.38 -6.05 12.16
C SER A 216 -14.43 -4.88 12.49
N ARG A 217 -14.91 -3.64 12.29
CA ARG A 217 -14.13 -2.41 12.50
C ARG A 217 -13.46 -2.30 13.88
N HIS A 218 -14.02 -2.89 14.92
CA HIS A 218 -13.46 -2.81 16.27
C HIS A 218 -12.16 -3.62 16.34
N LEU A 219 -12.23 -4.94 16.11
CA LEU A 219 -11.07 -5.83 16.18
C LEU A 219 -10.02 -5.49 15.11
N ALA A 220 -10.45 -5.10 13.92
CA ALA A 220 -9.54 -4.68 12.84
C ALA A 220 -8.70 -3.46 13.22
N LYS A 221 -9.26 -2.46 13.91
CA LYS A 221 -8.51 -1.27 14.36
C LYS A 221 -7.40 -1.63 15.35
N TYR A 222 -7.69 -2.50 16.32
CA TYR A 222 -6.66 -2.96 17.27
C TYR A 222 -5.58 -3.74 16.54
N LEU A 223 -5.97 -4.66 15.65
CA LEU A 223 -5.02 -5.51 14.96
C LEU A 223 -4.09 -4.71 14.03
N VAL A 224 -4.61 -3.72 13.32
CA VAL A 224 -3.79 -2.80 12.52
C VAL A 224 -2.77 -2.05 13.39
N GLU A 225 -3.16 -1.62 14.60
CA GLU A 225 -2.22 -0.95 15.50
C GLU A 225 -1.18 -1.93 16.04
N VAL A 226 -1.56 -3.15 16.43
CA VAL A 226 -0.64 -4.20 16.88
C VAL A 226 0.40 -4.51 15.80
N VAL A 227 -0.03 -4.71 14.54
CA VAL A 227 0.84 -5.02 13.41
C VAL A 227 1.86 -3.91 13.11
N ARG A 228 1.55 -2.65 13.45
CA ARG A 228 2.52 -1.54 13.31
C ARG A 228 3.68 -1.62 14.29
N HIS A 229 3.48 -2.24 15.46
CA HIS A 229 4.52 -2.41 16.48
C HIS A 229 5.21 -3.78 16.40
N ASP A 230 4.48 -4.82 16.00
CA ASP A 230 4.96 -6.19 15.86
C ASP A 230 4.31 -6.87 14.64
N GLU A 231 5.08 -6.95 13.54
CA GLU A 231 4.58 -7.46 12.25
C GLU A 231 4.28 -8.96 12.24
N ASP A 232 4.77 -9.71 13.23
CA ASP A 232 4.50 -11.14 13.38
C ASP A 232 3.12 -11.40 14.02
N ARG A 233 2.59 -10.42 14.77
CA ARG A 233 1.28 -10.51 15.44
C ARG A 233 0.13 -10.08 14.55
N ARG A 234 -0.29 -10.98 13.66
CA ARG A 234 -1.30 -10.71 12.62
C ARG A 234 -2.68 -11.32 12.86
N ALA A 235 -2.93 -11.99 13.96
CA ALA A 235 -4.26 -12.53 14.27
C ALA A 235 -4.71 -12.13 15.67
N ALA A 236 -6.01 -11.94 15.83
CA ALA A 236 -6.62 -11.65 17.13
C ALA A 236 -8.00 -12.29 17.23
N ILE A 237 -8.38 -12.64 18.46
CA ILE A 237 -9.71 -13.10 18.81
C ILE A 237 -10.16 -12.33 20.06
N ASN A 238 -11.42 -11.92 20.11
CA ASN A 238 -11.97 -11.30 21.31
C ASN A 238 -12.73 -12.33 22.15
N LEU A 239 -12.29 -12.50 23.39
CA LEU A 239 -12.86 -13.44 24.36
C LEU A 239 -13.63 -12.71 25.46
N ARG A 240 -14.52 -13.44 26.14
CA ARG A 240 -15.21 -12.97 27.34
C ARG A 240 -14.18 -12.71 28.42
N PHE A 241 -14.19 -11.50 28.98
CA PHE A 241 -13.34 -11.17 30.12
C PHE A 241 -13.83 -11.90 31.37
N SER A 242 -12.93 -12.67 31.99
CA SER A 242 -13.10 -13.26 33.32
C SER A 242 -11.70 -13.55 33.92
N GLU A 243 -11.60 -13.69 35.24
CA GLU A 243 -10.33 -14.06 35.88
C GLU A 243 -9.84 -15.46 35.45
N GLU A 244 -10.76 -16.34 35.05
CA GLU A 244 -10.44 -17.66 34.52
C GLU A 244 -9.88 -17.55 33.10
N THR A 245 -10.46 -16.71 32.25
CA THR A 245 -9.96 -16.46 30.88
C THR A 245 -8.55 -15.90 30.87
N LEU A 246 -8.16 -15.11 31.88
CA LEU A 246 -6.81 -14.52 31.99
C LEU A 246 -5.71 -15.54 32.34
N LYS A 247 -6.07 -16.75 32.77
CA LYS A 247 -5.13 -17.81 33.18
C LYS A 247 -4.83 -18.82 32.06
N ILE A 248 -5.47 -18.67 30.90
CA ILE A 248 -5.26 -19.46 29.67
C ILE A 248 -4.15 -18.81 28.84
#